data_AF-A0A7J7KUX7-F1
#
_entry.id   AF-A0A7J7KUX7-F1
#
_cell.length_a   1.000
_cell.length_b   1.000
_cell.length_c   1.000
_cell.angle_alpha   90.00
_cell.angle_beta   90.00
_cell.angle_gamma   90.00
#
_symmetry.space_group_name_H-M   'P 1'
#
loop_
_entity.id
_entity.type
_entity.pdbx_description
1 polymer ?
#
loop_
_entity_poly.entity_id
_entity_poly.type
_entity_poly.pdbx_seq_one_letter_code
_entity_poly.pdbx_strand_id
1 'polypeptide(L)'
;MNSIPIHHILRQTCDPADGNESFAWNREFDLFSLSTDGDKLRGRGTTDCLGHAALVTELMRKLGETQPKLKSNVVAVFIANEENSSVLGVGLDALVKDDLLNKLKQGPLFWIDTADKQPCIGTGGMISWKIKAEGKLFHSGLAHKVTITLSSAEMEKWGKTIFLI
;
A
#
# COMPACT_ATOMS: atom_id res chain seq x y z
N MET A 1 19.12 19.35 19.90
CA MET A 1 18.55 18.56 18.79
C MET A 1 17.19 19.14 18.49
N ASN A 2 17.06 19.84 17.37
CA ASN A 2 15.88 20.66 17.06
C ASN A 2 14.69 19.77 16.68
N SER A 3 13.60 19.94 17.42
CA SER A 3 12.30 19.33 17.18
C SER A 3 11.68 19.84 15.89
N ILE A 4 11.41 18.94 14.94
CA ILE A 4 10.70 19.23 13.69
C ILE A 4 9.19 19.35 14.04
N PRO A 5 8.51 20.45 13.68
CA PRO A 5 7.09 20.65 14.00
C PRO A 5 6.19 19.71 13.17
N ILE A 6 5.24 19.08 13.85
CA ILE A 6 4.40 17.95 13.39
C ILE A 6 3.31 18.38 12.37
N HIS A 7 3.23 19.66 11.98
CA HIS A 7 2.12 20.21 11.18
C HIS A 7 2.26 20.11 9.65
N HIS A 8 3.26 19.42 9.09
CA HIS A 8 3.52 19.45 7.63
C HIS A 8 3.68 18.09 6.91
N ILE A 9 3.31 16.95 7.51
CA ILE A 9 3.63 15.61 6.96
C ILE A 9 2.48 14.99 6.13
N LEU A 10 1.80 15.73 5.25
CA LEU A 10 0.76 15.13 4.39
C LEU A 10 0.74 15.75 2.99
N ARG A 11 1.68 15.36 2.12
CA ARG A 11 1.54 15.53 0.66
C ARG A 11 2.51 14.64 -0.14
N GLN A 12 2.08 13.41 -0.40
CA GLN A 12 2.46 12.67 -1.60
C GLN A 12 1.26 11.84 -2.05
N THR A 13 0.34 12.45 -2.79
CA THR A 13 -0.50 11.68 -3.70
C THR A 13 0.38 11.37 -4.91
N CYS A 14 0.55 10.09 -5.20
CA CYS A 14 0.83 9.65 -6.56
C CYS A 14 -0.38 10.11 -7.40
N ASP A 15 -0.28 11.25 -8.06
CA ASP A 15 -1.32 11.75 -8.96
C ASP A 15 -1.11 11.06 -10.31
N PRO A 16 -1.99 10.16 -10.79
CA PRO A 16 -1.86 9.53 -12.09
C PRO A 16 -2.64 10.33 -13.12
N ALA A 17 -2.28 11.61 -13.30
CA ALA A 17 -3.04 12.54 -14.14
C ALA A 17 -2.27 13.08 -15.36
N ASP A 18 -1.04 12.63 -15.60
CA ASP A 18 -0.30 12.90 -16.83
C ASP A 18 -0.08 11.60 -17.61
N GLY A 19 -0.96 11.37 -18.59
CA GLY A 19 -0.98 10.18 -19.46
C GLY A 19 0.22 10.04 -20.39
N ASN A 20 1.43 9.97 -19.83
CA ASN A 20 2.63 9.64 -20.55
C ASN A 20 3.24 8.36 -19.96
N GLU A 21 2.88 7.24 -20.58
CA GLU A 21 3.31 5.90 -20.22
C GLU A 21 4.82 5.72 -20.47
N SER A 22 5.61 6.09 -19.46
CA SER A 22 6.92 5.51 -19.24
C SER A 22 7.18 5.47 -17.74
N PHE A 23 7.04 4.29 -17.15
CA PHE A 23 7.39 3.94 -15.77
C PHE A 23 8.92 3.99 -15.50
N ALA A 24 9.64 4.87 -16.19
CA ALA A 24 10.99 5.24 -15.82
C ALA A 24 10.87 6.39 -14.82
N TRP A 25 10.97 6.08 -13.53
CA TRP A 25 11.25 7.11 -12.54
C TRP A 25 12.47 7.89 -13.04
N ASN A 26 12.27 9.15 -13.44
CA ASN A 26 13.36 10.07 -13.68
C ASN A 26 13.97 10.37 -12.29
N ARG A 27 14.81 9.45 -11.78
CA ARG A 27 15.24 9.45 -10.37
C ARG A 27 16.30 10.50 -10.14
N GLU A 28 15.85 11.73 -9.95
CA GLU A 28 16.65 12.82 -9.38
C GLU A 28 16.99 12.57 -7.89
N PHE A 29 16.39 11.55 -7.25
CA PHE A 29 16.61 11.21 -5.86
C PHE A 29 16.52 9.70 -5.59
N ASP A 30 17.19 9.24 -4.53
CA ASP A 30 17.17 7.84 -4.09
C ASP A 30 15.86 7.54 -3.33
N LEU A 31 15.23 6.40 -3.64
CA LEU A 31 13.96 5.98 -3.05
C LEU A 31 14.10 5.50 -1.61
N PHE A 32 15.25 4.95 -1.24
CA PHE A 32 15.50 4.40 0.10
C PHE A 32 16.23 5.38 1.02
N SER A 33 16.54 6.57 0.50
CA SER A 33 17.04 7.70 1.28
C SER A 33 15.94 8.75 1.39
N LEU A 34 15.54 9.06 2.62
CA LEU A 34 14.55 10.11 2.86
C LEU A 34 15.14 11.47 2.47
N SER A 35 14.46 12.17 1.55
CA SER A 35 14.84 13.50 1.09
C SER A 35 13.68 14.50 1.22
N THR A 36 14.02 15.78 1.21
CA THR A 36 13.06 16.89 1.28
C THR A 36 13.09 17.68 -0.02
N ASP A 37 11.92 18.00 -0.56
CA ASP A 37 11.75 18.95 -1.65
C ASP A 37 10.67 19.97 -1.27
N GLY A 38 11.09 21.19 -0.94
CA GLY A 38 10.19 22.20 -0.40
C GLY A 38 9.46 21.70 0.85
N ASP A 39 8.14 21.56 0.75
CA ASP A 39 7.24 21.08 1.80
C ASP A 39 6.97 19.56 1.74
N LYS A 40 7.60 18.83 0.81
CA LYS A 40 7.36 17.41 0.58
C LYS A 40 8.50 16.55 1.10
N LEU A 41 8.14 15.49 1.81
CA LEU A 41 9.03 14.37 2.09
C LEU A 41 8.95 13.37 0.92
N ARG A 42 10.11 12.93 0.44
CA ARG A 42 10.25 12.00 -0.69
C ARG A 42 11.02 10.75 -0.25
N GLY A 43 10.42 9.60 -0.50
CA GLY A 43 11.01 8.29 -0.18
C GLY A 43 9.96 7.19 -0.25
N ARG A 44 10.34 5.96 -0.60
CA ARG A 44 9.44 4.81 -0.59
C ARG A 44 8.94 4.60 0.84
N GLY A 45 7.63 4.47 0.97
CA GLY A 45 6.97 4.25 2.26
C GLY A 45 6.58 5.52 3.00
N THR A 46 6.94 6.72 2.50
CA THR A 46 6.60 7.99 3.17
C THR A 46 5.09 8.13 3.40
N THR A 47 4.25 7.83 2.40
CA THR A 47 2.79 7.89 2.53
C THR A 47 2.14 6.54 2.84
N ASP A 48 2.84 5.44 2.59
CA ASP A 48 2.31 4.08 2.62
C ASP A 48 3.34 3.11 3.24
N CYS A 49 3.39 2.95 4.55
CA CYS A 49 2.62 3.69 5.56
C CYS A 49 3.53 4.29 6.64
N LEU A 50 4.83 4.42 6.37
CA LEU A 50 5.84 4.78 7.38
C LEU A 50 5.64 6.19 7.96
N GLY A 51 5.13 7.14 7.17
CA GLY A 51 4.75 8.45 7.69
C GLY A 51 3.61 8.38 8.70
N HIS A 52 2.57 7.58 8.43
CA HIS A 52 1.48 7.30 9.35
C HIS A 52 1.97 6.57 10.61
N ALA A 53 2.83 5.56 10.45
CA ALA A 53 3.43 4.84 11.56
C ALA A 53 4.30 5.76 12.45
N ALA A 54 5.07 6.66 11.84
CA ALA A 54 5.87 7.66 12.55
C ALA A 54 4.97 8.64 13.34
N LEU A 55 3.87 9.11 12.75
CA LEU A 55 2.90 9.98 13.42
C LEU A 55 2.28 9.30 14.65
N VAL A 56 1.84 8.05 14.52
CA VAL A 56 1.28 7.28 15.64
C VAL A 56 2.35 7.05 16.71
N THR A 57 3.58 6.75 16.32
CA THR A 57 4.71 6.58 17.24
C THR A 57 4.98 7.86 18.02
N GLU A 58 4.98 9.01 17.36
CA GLU A 58 5.17 10.32 17.99
C GLU A 58 4.03 10.66 18.97
N LEU A 59 2.79 10.34 18.61
CA LEU A 59 1.65 10.46 19.53
C LEU A 59 1.84 9.61 20.79
N MET A 60 2.19 8.33 20.63
CA MET A 60 2.42 7.42 21.77
C MET A 60 3.58 7.88 22.65
N ARG A 61 4.67 8.38 22.02
CA ARG A 61 5.79 9.01 22.74
C ARG A 61 5.31 10.19 23.58
N LYS A 62 4.52 11.09 22.99
CA LYS A 62 3.98 12.26 23.70
C LYS A 62 3.03 11.90 24.84
N LEU A 63 2.20 10.88 24.66
CA LEU A 63 1.35 10.36 25.73
C LEU A 63 2.19 9.80 26.90
N GLY A 64 3.29 9.10 26.59
CA GLY A 64 4.21 8.58 27.60
C GLY A 64 5.01 9.65 28.34
N GLU A 65 5.38 10.74 27.65
CA GLU A 65 6.10 11.89 28.24
C GLU A 65 5.21 12.78 29.11
N THR A 66 4.01 13.09 28.62
CA THR A 66 3.11 14.04 29.28
C THR A 66 2.18 13.39 30.29
N GLN A 67 1.96 12.06 30.17
CA GLN A 67 1.12 11.23 31.05
C GLN A 67 -0.20 11.90 31.44
N PRO A 68 -0.99 12.41 30.47
CA PRO A 68 -2.25 13.04 30.77
C PRO A 68 -3.22 12.01 31.37
N LYS A 69 -4.15 12.46 32.20
CA LYS A 69 -5.22 11.59 32.70
C LYS A 69 -6.18 11.25 31.56
N LEU A 70 -6.01 10.06 30.97
CA LEU A 70 -6.85 9.58 29.88
C LEU A 70 -8.19 9.03 30.41
N LYS A 71 -9.26 9.25 29.64
CA LYS A 71 -10.58 8.64 29.90
C LYS A 71 -10.67 7.19 29.40
N SER A 72 -9.83 6.86 28.42
CA SER A 72 -9.82 5.56 27.73
C SER A 72 -8.39 5.11 27.52
N ASN A 73 -8.18 3.80 27.45
CA ASN A 73 -6.90 3.23 27.07
C ASN A 73 -6.67 3.43 25.56
N VAL A 74 -5.45 3.76 25.18
CA VAL A 74 -5.01 3.86 23.78
C VAL A 74 -4.00 2.74 23.53
N VAL A 75 -4.25 1.92 22.51
CA VAL A 75 -3.38 0.82 22.12
C VAL A 75 -3.02 1.01 20.65
N ALA A 76 -1.73 1.07 20.35
CA ALA A 76 -1.21 1.12 18.99
C ALA A 76 -0.73 -0.28 18.59
N VAL A 77 -1.16 -0.75 17.41
CA VAL A 77 -0.76 -2.04 16.84
C VAL A 77 -0.06 -1.76 15.51
N PHE A 78 1.20 -2.20 15.40
CA PHE A 78 1.97 -2.11 14.17
C PHE A 78 2.12 -3.51 13.59
N ILE A 79 1.80 -3.65 12.31
CA ILE A 79 1.99 -4.89 11.56
C ILE A 79 3.00 -4.66 10.44
N ALA A 80 3.71 -5.71 10.10
CA ALA A 80 4.38 -5.83 8.81
C ALA A 80 3.60 -6.88 8.01
N ASN A 81 3.60 -6.81 6.67
CA ASN A 81 2.89 -7.71 5.75
C ASN A 81 1.48 -7.25 5.28
N GLU A 82 1.15 -5.95 5.37
CA GLU A 82 -0.06 -5.39 4.75
C GLU A 82 0.01 -5.52 3.21
N GLU A 83 1.11 -5.02 2.62
CA GLU A 83 1.41 -5.05 1.18
C GLU A 83 1.62 -6.45 0.57
N ASN A 84 1.57 -7.51 1.38
CA ASN A 84 1.89 -8.87 0.96
C ASN A 84 0.77 -9.85 1.34
N SER A 85 -0.01 -10.23 0.34
CA SER A 85 -1.10 -11.20 0.48
C SER A 85 -0.67 -12.66 0.37
N SER A 86 0.62 -12.94 0.10
CA SER A 86 1.11 -14.30 -0.19
C SER A 86 1.73 -15.00 1.03
N VAL A 87 2.26 -14.25 1.99
CA VAL A 87 2.84 -14.82 3.22
C VAL A 87 1.81 -14.70 4.34
N LEU A 88 1.37 -15.84 4.87
CA LEU A 88 0.44 -15.90 5.99
C LEU A 88 1.19 -16.05 7.33
N GLY A 89 0.55 -15.65 8.42
CA GLY A 89 1.05 -15.82 9.78
C GLY A 89 2.04 -14.75 10.25
N VAL A 90 2.12 -13.61 9.57
CA VAL A 90 3.06 -12.51 9.90
C VAL A 90 2.33 -11.21 10.26
N GLY A 91 1.15 -10.98 9.68
CA GLY A 91 0.43 -9.72 9.81
C GLY A 91 -0.75 -9.81 10.78
N LEU A 92 -1.83 -9.10 10.43
CA LEU A 92 -3.06 -9.07 11.21
C LEU A 92 -3.66 -10.48 11.44
N ASP A 93 -3.51 -11.37 10.46
CA ASP A 93 -4.02 -12.73 10.51
C ASP A 93 -3.41 -13.54 11.66
N ALA A 94 -2.10 -13.36 11.94
CA ALA A 94 -1.44 -13.97 13.09
C ALA A 94 -1.98 -13.44 14.42
N LEU A 95 -2.13 -12.12 14.53
CA LEU A 95 -2.62 -11.47 15.75
C LEU A 95 -4.05 -11.89 16.09
N VAL A 96 -4.90 -12.08 15.07
CA VAL A 96 -6.27 -12.56 15.23
C VAL A 96 -6.28 -14.03 15.63
N LYS A 97 -5.46 -14.87 14.97
CA LYS A 97 -5.34 -16.30 15.30
C LYS A 97 -4.94 -16.54 16.75
N ASP A 98 -4.03 -15.72 17.27
CA ASP A 98 -3.51 -15.83 18.63
C ASP A 98 -4.35 -15.06 19.67
N ASP A 99 -5.53 -14.58 19.29
CA ASP A 99 -6.49 -13.92 20.18
C ASP A 99 -5.96 -12.64 20.88
N LEU A 100 -4.87 -12.06 20.38
CA LEU A 100 -4.16 -10.94 21.00
C LEU A 100 -4.95 -9.64 20.97
N LEU A 101 -5.90 -9.52 20.02
CA LEU A 101 -6.74 -8.33 19.84
C LEU A 101 -8.10 -8.41 20.54
N ASN A 102 -8.39 -9.50 21.25
CA ASN A 102 -9.72 -9.74 21.85
C ASN A 102 -10.18 -8.62 22.80
N LYS A 103 -9.25 -8.02 23.56
CA LYS A 103 -9.53 -6.93 24.49
C LYS A 103 -9.92 -5.62 23.79
N LEU A 104 -9.64 -5.50 22.50
CA LEU A 104 -9.87 -4.27 21.71
C LEU A 104 -11.20 -4.31 20.95
N LYS A 105 -11.85 -5.47 20.85
CA LYS A 105 -13.07 -5.69 20.03
C LYS A 105 -14.25 -4.78 20.37
N GLN A 106 -14.32 -4.27 21.59
CA GLN A 106 -15.41 -3.39 22.05
C GLN A 106 -15.12 -1.90 21.86
N GLY A 107 -13.87 -1.55 21.55
CA GLY A 107 -13.44 -0.17 21.36
C GLY A 107 -13.55 0.29 19.90
N PRO A 108 -13.46 1.60 19.66
CA PRO A 108 -13.30 2.11 18.30
C PRO A 108 -11.95 1.67 17.72
N LEU A 109 -11.96 1.27 16.44
CA LEU A 109 -10.76 0.94 15.67
C LEU A 109 -10.49 2.05 14.66
N PHE A 110 -9.25 2.51 14.60
CA PHE A 110 -8.78 3.46 13.61
C PHE A 110 -7.67 2.82 12.78
N TRP A 111 -7.91 2.64 11.49
CA TRP A 111 -6.88 2.23 10.53
C TRP A 111 -6.31 3.49 9.87
N ILE A 112 -5.06 3.81 10.16
CA ILE A 112 -4.42 5.05 9.71
C ILE A 112 -3.50 4.70 8.56
N ASP A 113 -4.11 4.53 7.39
CA ASP A 113 -3.38 4.22 6.17
C ASP A 113 -4.24 4.57 4.95
N THR A 114 -4.52 5.86 4.79
CA THR A 114 -5.20 6.38 3.61
C THR A 114 -4.58 7.70 3.22
N ALA A 115 -4.33 7.89 1.93
CA ALA A 115 -3.81 9.14 1.39
C ALA A 115 -4.88 10.24 1.33
N ASP A 116 -6.16 9.88 1.48
CA ASP A 116 -7.26 10.84 1.41
C ASP A 116 -7.36 11.71 2.67
N LYS A 117 -7.69 12.98 2.45
CA LYS A 117 -7.87 13.97 3.52
C LYS A 117 -9.20 13.83 4.26
N GLN A 118 -10.09 12.95 3.78
CA GLN A 118 -11.40 12.71 4.37
C GLN A 118 -11.43 11.34 5.04
N PRO A 119 -12.31 11.13 6.04
CA PRO A 119 -12.51 9.82 6.61
C PRO A 119 -12.86 8.80 5.52
N CYS A 120 -12.00 7.79 5.37
CA CYS A 120 -12.29 6.65 4.50
C CYS A 120 -13.32 5.76 5.19
N ILE A 121 -14.54 5.70 4.64
CA ILE A 121 -15.67 4.94 5.20
C ILE A 121 -15.85 3.57 4.53
N GLY A 122 -15.02 3.23 3.55
CA GLY A 122 -15.06 1.95 2.85
C GLY A 122 -13.93 1.80 1.84
N THR A 123 -13.53 0.56 1.58
CA THR A 123 -12.52 0.19 0.58
C THR A 123 -13.04 -0.94 -0.31
N GLY A 124 -12.52 -1.04 -1.53
CA GLY A 124 -12.78 -2.15 -2.42
C GLY A 124 -11.98 -3.39 -2.00
N GLY A 125 -12.58 -4.57 -2.12
CA GLY A 125 -11.83 -5.82 -1.99
C GLY A 125 -10.91 -6.06 -3.20
N MET A 126 -9.80 -6.77 -3.00
CA MET A 126 -8.87 -7.14 -4.07
C MET A 126 -8.80 -8.67 -4.21
N ILE A 127 -8.84 -9.15 -5.45
CA ILE A 127 -8.53 -10.53 -5.81
C ILE A 127 -7.39 -10.49 -6.83
N SER A 128 -6.21 -10.96 -6.45
CA SER A 128 -5.06 -11.03 -7.36
C SER A 128 -5.09 -12.33 -8.16
N TRP A 129 -4.92 -12.25 -9.48
CA TRP A 129 -4.79 -13.41 -10.37
C TRP A 129 -3.53 -13.32 -11.23
N LYS A 130 -3.02 -14.48 -11.67
CA LYS A 130 -1.87 -14.58 -12.57
C LYS A 130 -2.23 -15.46 -13.76
N ILE A 131 -2.09 -14.91 -14.97
CA ILE A 131 -2.22 -15.67 -16.21
C ILE A 131 -0.83 -16.14 -16.62
N LYS A 132 -0.65 -17.45 -16.83
CA LYS A 132 0.56 -18.04 -17.39
C LYS A 132 0.25 -18.58 -18.78
N ALA A 133 0.88 -17.99 -19.80
CA ALA A 133 0.84 -18.50 -21.16
C ALA A 133 2.16 -19.22 -21.48
N GLU A 134 2.08 -20.41 -22.05
CA GLU A 134 3.24 -21.19 -22.48
C GLU A 134 3.23 -21.33 -24.01
N GLY A 135 4.39 -21.19 -24.62
CA GLY A 135 4.56 -21.24 -26.07
C GLY A 135 5.98 -21.65 -26.44
N LYS A 136 6.19 -21.99 -27.71
CA LYS A 136 7.52 -22.29 -28.23
C LYS A 136 8.16 -21.02 -28.77
N LEU A 137 9.42 -20.75 -28.38
CA LEU A 137 10.20 -19.66 -28.95
C LEU A 137 10.37 -19.92 -30.46
N PHE A 138 10.03 -18.91 -31.27
CA PHE A 138 10.04 -19.05 -32.73
C PHE A 138 10.48 -17.73 -33.39
N HIS A 139 10.99 -17.81 -34.63
CA HIS A 139 11.36 -16.65 -35.43
C HIS A 139 10.13 -15.79 -35.76
N SER A 140 10.12 -14.53 -35.31
CA SER A 140 8.97 -13.61 -35.46
C SER A 140 8.45 -13.46 -36.90
N GLY A 141 9.31 -13.63 -37.91
CA GLY A 141 8.95 -13.61 -39.33
C GLY A 141 8.07 -14.77 -39.85
N LEU A 142 7.79 -15.84 -39.09
CA LEU A 142 6.83 -16.90 -39.49
C LEU A 142 5.69 -17.08 -38.47
N ALA A 143 5.21 -15.97 -37.93
CA ALA A 143 4.07 -15.89 -37.02
C ALA A 143 2.87 -16.77 -37.40
N HIS A 144 2.53 -16.84 -38.69
CA HIS A 144 1.39 -17.62 -39.22
C HIS A 144 1.54 -19.15 -39.08
N LYS A 145 2.72 -19.65 -38.68
CA LYS A 145 2.98 -21.10 -38.52
C LYS A 145 2.87 -21.58 -37.07
N VAL A 146 2.66 -20.68 -36.10
CA VAL A 146 2.64 -21.03 -34.67
C VAL A 146 1.64 -20.14 -33.92
N THR A 147 0.95 -20.73 -32.94
CA THR A 147 0.15 -19.99 -31.95
C THR A 147 1.04 -19.06 -31.12
N ILE A 148 0.91 -17.73 -31.31
CA ILE A 148 1.67 -16.73 -30.56
C ILE A 148 1.02 -16.51 -29.20
N THR A 149 1.77 -16.76 -28.12
CA THR A 149 1.31 -16.63 -26.74
C THR A 149 0.74 -15.26 -26.38
N LEU A 150 1.25 -14.16 -26.97
CA LEU A 150 0.65 -12.83 -26.81
C LEU A 150 -0.76 -12.77 -27.43
N SER A 151 -0.92 -13.19 -28.69
CA SER A 151 -2.22 -13.17 -29.38
C SER A 151 -3.25 -14.16 -28.80
N SER A 152 -2.77 -15.27 -28.21
CA SER A 152 -3.64 -16.30 -27.62
C SER A 152 -4.01 -16.01 -26.18
N ALA A 153 -3.25 -15.16 -25.49
CA ALA A 153 -3.71 -14.53 -24.26
C ALA A 153 -4.83 -13.51 -24.52
N GLU A 154 -5.00 -13.06 -25.77
CA GLU A 154 -6.04 -12.11 -26.13
C GLU A 154 -7.41 -12.78 -26.38
N MET A 155 -7.68 -13.63 -27.39
CA MET A 155 -9.09 -13.68 -27.86
C MET A 155 -9.66 -14.99 -28.46
N GLU A 156 -9.63 -16.17 -27.80
CA GLU A 156 -10.39 -17.31 -28.43
C GLU A 156 -10.99 -18.40 -27.54
N LYS A 157 -11.19 -18.19 -26.23
CA LYS A 157 -11.85 -19.22 -25.39
C LYS A 157 -13.03 -18.78 -24.54
N TRP A 158 -13.38 -17.50 -24.54
CA TRP A 158 -14.52 -17.01 -23.75
C TRP A 158 -15.55 -16.39 -24.67
N GLY A 159 -16.35 -17.25 -25.31
CA GLY A 159 -17.60 -16.87 -25.99
C GLY A 159 -18.69 -16.35 -25.04
N LYS A 160 -18.32 -15.68 -23.93
CA LYS A 160 -19.20 -14.98 -22.99
C LYS A 160 -18.44 -13.81 -22.33
N THR A 161 -19.06 -12.64 -22.44
CA THR A 161 -18.81 -11.29 -21.89
C THR A 161 -18.26 -11.21 -20.46
N ILE A 162 -17.43 -10.19 -20.17
CA ILE A 162 -17.42 -9.49 -18.86
C ILE A 162 -17.19 -7.98 -19.11
N PHE A 163 -18.18 -7.14 -18.79
CA PHE A 163 -17.95 -5.73 -18.48
C PHE A 163 -17.60 -5.65 -17.00
N LEU A 164 -16.42 -5.11 -16.67
CA LEU A 164 -16.08 -4.70 -15.32
C LEU A 164 -16.11 -3.18 -15.31
N ILE A 165 -17.00 -2.63 -14.46
CA ILE A 165 -17.00 -1.23 -14.05
C ILE A 165 -15.90 -1.04 -13.03
#